data_AF-A0A4Y7S215-F1
#
_entry.id   AF-A0A4Y7S215-F1
#
_cell.length_a   1.000
_cell.length_b   1.000
_cell.length_c   1.000
_cell.angle_alpha   90.00
_cell.angle_beta   90.00
_cell.angle_gamma   90.00
#
_symmetry.space_group_name_H-M   'P 1'
#
loop_
_entity.id
_entity.type
_entity.pdbx_description
1 polymer ?
#
loop_
_entity_poly.entity_id
_entity_poly.type
_entity_poly.pdbx_seq_one_letter_code
_entity_poly.pdbx_strand_id
1 'polypeptide(L)' 'MTHFEKVIILKKPQPLEQKLAADLVPGDMVEHKDLPNVSLIVVSGPHEGNFGIKYMVKKPTGEVVSVFERNLNL' A
#
# COMPACT_ATOMS: atom_id res chain seq x y z
N MET A 1 -30.57 -36.07 20.52
CA MET A 1 -30.57 -34.59 20.49
C MET A 1 -29.11 -34.14 20.44
N THR A 2 -28.56 -34.02 19.24
CA THR A 2 -27.13 -33.75 19.04
C THR A 2 -26.96 -32.24 18.86
N HIS A 3 -26.41 -31.57 19.87
CA HIS A 3 -26.10 -30.16 19.82
C HIS A 3 -24.91 -29.95 18.86
N PHE A 4 -25.17 -29.31 17.72
CA PHE A 4 -24.13 -28.77 16.86
C PHE A 4 -23.76 -27.39 17.40
N GLU A 5 -22.62 -27.28 18.08
CA GLU A 5 -21.98 -25.98 18.26
C GLU A 5 -21.49 -25.48 16.91
N LYS A 6 -22.21 -24.52 16.34
CA LYS A 6 -21.71 -23.69 15.24
C LYS A 6 -20.57 -22.85 15.80
N VAL A 7 -19.33 -23.25 15.53
CA VAL A 7 -18.16 -22.38 15.69
C VAL A 7 -18.28 -21.30 14.62
N ILE A 8 -18.91 -20.19 14.97
CA ILE A 8 -18.87 -18.97 14.18
C ILE A 8 -17.47 -18.41 14.38
N ILE A 9 -16.56 -18.74 13.46
CA ILE A 9 -15.28 -18.04 13.37
C ILE A 9 -15.64 -16.61 12.96
N LEU A 10 -15.81 -15.74 13.96
CA LEU A 10 -15.69 -14.30 13.80
C LEU A 10 -14.29 -14.08 13.24
N LYS A 11 -14.17 -13.94 11.92
CA LYS A 11 -12.98 -13.39 11.28
C LYS A 11 -12.77 -12.04 11.97
N LYS A 12 -11.84 -11.98 12.92
CA LYS A 12 -11.39 -10.73 13.50
C LYS A 12 -11.12 -9.79 12.32
N PRO A 13 -11.63 -8.54 12.32
CA PRO A 13 -11.16 -7.57 11.34
C PRO A 13 -9.64 -7.55 11.50
N GLN A 14 -8.92 -7.92 10.44
CA GLN A 14 -7.47 -7.84 10.44
C GLN A 14 -7.14 -6.41 10.89
N PRO A 15 -6.40 -6.23 12.00
CA PRO A 15 -6.00 -4.89 12.40
C PRO A 15 -5.21 -4.35 11.23
N LEU A 16 -5.66 -3.24 10.61
CA LEU A 16 -5.06 -2.59 9.42
C LEU A 16 -3.62 -3.06 9.27
N GLU A 17 -3.42 -4.19 8.57
CA GLU A 17 -2.10 -4.81 8.54
C GLU A 17 -1.28 -3.75 7.84
N GLN A 18 -0.22 -3.25 8.52
CA GLN A 18 0.68 -2.27 7.95
C GLN A 18 1.06 -2.80 6.59
N LYS A 19 0.41 -2.27 5.55
CA LYS A 19 0.50 -2.82 4.21
C LYS A 19 1.97 -2.70 3.89
N LEU A 20 2.67 -3.82 3.75
CA LEU A 20 4.10 -3.73 3.48
C LEU A 20 4.24 -2.97 2.18
N ALA A 21 5.26 -2.12 2.06
CA ALA A 21 5.35 -1.29 0.86
C ALA A 21 5.53 -2.17 -0.40
N ALA A 22 6.00 -3.41 -0.27
CA ALA A 22 5.97 -4.49 -1.27
C ALA A 22 4.57 -4.90 -1.78
N ASP A 23 3.50 -4.61 -1.05
CA ASP A 23 2.11 -4.95 -1.39
C ASP A 23 1.35 -3.78 -2.04
N LEU A 24 2.04 -2.67 -2.33
CA LEU A 24 1.41 -1.52 -3.01
C LEU A 24 0.95 -1.90 -4.42
N VAL A 25 -0.32 -1.67 -4.69
CA VAL A 25 -0.99 -1.94 -5.97
C VAL A 25 -1.45 -0.64 -6.62
N PRO A 26 -1.60 -0.62 -7.96
CA PRO A 26 -2.18 0.53 -8.65
C PRO A 26 -3.54 0.93 -8.06
N GLY A 27 -3.69 2.21 -7.77
CA GLY A 27 -4.87 2.79 -7.12
C GLY A 27 -4.68 3.08 -5.63
N ASP A 28 -3.68 2.50 -4.98
CA ASP A 28 -3.37 2.82 -3.59
C ASP A 28 -2.94 4.28 -3.44
N MET A 29 -3.37 4.90 -2.35
CA MET A 29 -2.94 6.24 -1.96
C MET A 29 -1.80 6.12 -0.95
N VAL A 30 -0.70 6.82 -1.23
CA VAL A 30 0.52 6.85 -0.41
C VAL A 30 1.00 8.28 -0.26
N GLU A 31 1.84 8.53 0.73
CA GLU A 31 2.52 9.83 0.87
C GLU A 31 4.02 9.68 0.65
N HIS A 32 4.69 10.77 0.31
CA HIS A 32 6.15 10.81 0.28
C HIS A 32 6.66 11.41 1.60
N LYS A 33 7.69 10.82 2.20
CA LYS A 33 8.26 11.29 3.48
C LYS A 33 8.69 12.76 3.46
N ASP A 34 9.27 13.20 2.34
CA ASP A 34 9.73 14.58 2.14
C ASP A 34 8.62 15.54 1.64
N LEU A 35 7.43 15.03 1.29
CA LEU A 35 6.27 15.85 0.87
C LEU A 35 5.06 15.52 1.74
N PRO A 36 5.10 15.88 3.03
CA PRO A 36 3.97 15.64 3.93
C PRO A 36 2.73 16.38 3.42
N ASN A 37 1.56 15.73 3.54
CA ASN A 37 0.26 16.22 3.05
C ASN A 37 0.07 16.21 1.53
N VAL A 38 0.95 15.56 0.77
CA VAL A 38 0.74 15.33 -0.66
C VAL A 38 0.37 13.88 -0.89
N SER A 39 -0.92 13.63 -1.15
CA SER A 39 -1.41 12.32 -1.54
C SER A 39 -0.96 11.97 -2.95
N LEU A 40 -0.26 10.83 -3.08
CA LEU A 40 0.22 10.27 -4.32
C LEU A 40 -0.55 8.98 -4.60
N ILE A 41 -0.87 8.71 -5.87
CA ILE A 41 -1.58 7.49 -6.26
C ILE A 41 -0.60 6.53 -6.93
N VAL A 42 -0.45 5.32 -6.41
CA VAL A 42 0.34 4.28 -7.08
C VAL A 42 -0.30 3.98 -8.43
N VAL A 43 0.49 4.02 -9.50
CA VAL A 43 0.03 3.69 -10.86
C VAL A 43 0.67 2.43 -11.41
N SER A 44 1.73 1.94 -10.76
CA SER A 44 2.36 0.66 -11.06
C SER A 44 2.91 0.04 -9.79
N GLY A 45 2.87 -1.30 -9.72
CA GLY A 45 3.53 -2.08 -8.68
C GLY A 45 5.05 -1.95 -8.69
N PRO A 46 5.76 -2.76 -7.88
CA PRO A 46 7.19 -2.63 -7.64
C PRO A 46 8.02 -2.88 -8.90
N HIS A 47 9.04 -2.05 -9.08
CA HIS A 47 10.10 -2.20 -10.08
C HIS A 47 11.44 -2.30 -9.39
N GLU A 48 12.22 -3.32 -9.71
CA GLU A 48 13.61 -3.42 -9.25
C GLU A 48 14.48 -2.38 -9.96
N GLY A 49 15.10 -1.49 -9.19
CA GLY A 49 16.15 -0.60 -9.67
C GLY A 49 17.50 -0.95 -9.05
N ASN A 50 18.58 -0.39 -9.61
CA ASN A 50 19.95 -0.60 -9.15
C ASN A 50 20.20 -0.28 -7.66
N PHE A 51 19.29 0.44 -7.01
CA PHE A 51 19.41 0.90 -5.62
C PHE A 51 18.20 0.52 -4.75
N GLY A 52 17.38 -0.45 -5.20
CA GLY A 52 16.21 -0.94 -4.47
C GLY A 52 14.89 -0.79 -5.25
N ILE A 53 13.80 -1.12 -4.57
CA ILE A 53 12.45 -1.16 -5.15
C ILE A 53 11.91 0.25 -5.36
N LYS A 54 11.31 0.47 -6.54
CA LYS A 54 10.66 1.71 -6.93
C LYS A 54 9.19 1.48 -7.28
N TYR A 55 8.37 2.49 -7.04
CA TYR A 55 6.99 2.58 -7.47
C TYR A 55 6.83 3.74 -8.42
N MET A 56 5.91 3.60 -9.38
CA MET A 56 5.44 4.74 -10.15
C MET A 56 4.21 5.29 -9.45
N VAL A 57 4.22 6.58 -9.15
CA VAL A 57 3.13 7.27 -8.46
C VAL A 57 2.71 8.50 -9.24
N LYS A 58 1.42 8.82 -9.22
CA LYS A 58 0.81 9.98 -9.84
C LYS A 58 0.54 11.05 -8.78
N LYS A 59 1.05 12.25 -9.01
CA LYS A 59 0.79 13.43 -8.18
C LYS A 59 -0.62 13.99 -8.44
N PRO A 60 -1.16 14.82 -7.55
CA PRO A 60 -2.43 15.53 -7.77
C PRO A 60 -2.42 16.42 -9.03
N THR A 61 -1.23 16.89 -9.43
CA THR A 61 -1.02 17.67 -10.66
C THR A 61 -1.18 16.84 -11.95
N GLY A 62 -1.27 15.51 -11.84
CA GLY A 62 -1.36 14.59 -12.98
C GLY A 62 -0.01 14.02 -13.44
N GLU A 63 1.10 14.56 -12.95
CA GLU A 63 2.46 14.08 -13.26
C GLU A 63 2.72 12.69 -12.65
N VAL A 64 3.38 11.81 -13.40
CA VAL A 64 3.81 10.48 -12.93
C VAL A 64 5.31 10.49 -12.67
N VAL A 65 5.72 10.08 -11.47
CA VAL A 65 7.12 10.06 -11.04
C VAL A 65 7.49 8.70 -10.42
N SER A 66 8.77 8.34 -10.53
CA SER A 66 9.31 7.15 -9.86
C SER A 66 9.78 7.50 -8.44
N VAL A 67 9.32 6.76 -7.44
CA VAL A 67 9.68 6.97 -6.02
C VAL A 67 10.20 5.67 -5.44
N PHE A 68 11.26 5.73 -4.64
CA PHE A 68 11.74 4.56 -3.92
C PHE A 68 10.78 4.17 -2.80
N GLU A 69 10.60 2.87 -2.60
CA GLU A 69 9.78 2.30 -1.52
C GLU A 69 10.09 2.94 -0.15
N ARG A 70 11.38 3.05 0.18
CA ARG A 70 11.85 3.64 1.45
C ARG A 70 11.45 5.11 1.67
N ASN A 71 11.03 5.81 0.63
CA ASN A 71 10.60 7.21 0.68
C ASN A 71 9.07 7.34 0.72
N LEU A 72 8.34 6.23 0.60
CA LEU A 72 6.90 6.21 0.76
C LEU A 72 6.54 6.06 2.25
N ASN A 73 5.46 6.73 2.64
CA ASN A 73 4.79 6.56 3.92
C ASN A 73 3.43 5.90 3.64
N LEU A 74 3.14 4.84 4.40
CA LEU A 74 1.99 3.95 4.25
C LEU A 74 0.97 4.19 5.36
#